data_AF-A0A258CVF2-F1
#
_entry.id   AF-A0A258CVF2-F1
#
_cell.length_a   1.000
_cell.length_b   1.000
_cell.length_c   1.000
_cell.angle_alpha   90.00
_cell.angle_beta   90.00
_cell.angle_gamma   90.00
#
_symmetry.space_group_name_H-M   'P 1'
#
loop_
_entity.id
_entity.type
_entity.pdbx_description
1 polymer ?
#
loop_
_entity_poly.entity_id
_entity_poly.type
_entity_poly.pdbx_seq_one_letter_code
_entity_poly.pdbx_strand_id
1 'polypeptide(L)'
;MKLYDCLRAPNPRRVRWFMAEKGIADVEIVTLSIMGGEHRSPEYRGKAGLAHVPALELDDGTVITESVAICRYLESVYPEPNMFGRDPKETAIIEMWLRRTEMMVATPMMQGVRHSHPGMAALEAQVPEVATYNLDSVRKSLKVLDDRLA
;
A
#
# COMPACT_ATOMS: atom_id res chain seq x y z
N MET A 1 17.01 9.39 1.67
CA MET A 1 15.57 9.16 1.39
C MET A 1 14.73 9.27 2.65
N LYS A 2 13.48 9.72 2.53
CA LYS A 2 12.47 9.77 3.62
C LYS A 2 11.16 9.11 3.21
N LEU A 3 10.64 8.20 4.03
CA LEU A 3 9.33 7.58 3.85
C LEU A 3 8.30 8.23 4.79
N TYR A 4 7.30 8.89 4.20
CA TYR A 4 6.11 9.34 4.90
C TYR A 4 5.16 8.15 5.15
N ASP A 5 4.98 7.78 6.41
CA ASP A 5 4.27 6.57 6.87
C ASP A 5 3.04 6.93 7.72
N CYS A 6 2.13 5.96 7.87
CA CYS A 6 1.18 5.94 8.97
C CYS A 6 1.08 4.50 9.49
N LEU A 7 1.46 4.29 10.75
CA LEU A 7 1.64 2.95 11.34
C LEU A 7 0.43 2.02 11.17
N ARG A 8 -0.79 2.57 11.22
CA ARG A 8 -2.04 1.81 11.11
C ARG A 8 -2.52 1.60 9.66
N ALA A 9 -2.00 2.35 8.70
CA ALA A 9 -2.43 2.26 7.32
C ALA A 9 -1.82 1.03 6.62
N PRO A 10 -2.60 0.33 5.76
CA PRO A 10 -2.15 -0.91 5.13
C PRO A 10 -1.10 -0.68 4.02
N ASN A 11 -1.27 0.34 3.17
CA ASN A 11 -0.35 0.59 2.06
C ASN A 11 1.06 1.01 2.53
N PRO A 12 1.23 1.89 3.53
CA PRO A 12 2.54 2.16 4.09
C PRO A 12 3.18 0.95 4.78
N ARG A 13 2.36 0.10 5.42
CA ARG A 13 2.84 -1.15 6.03
C ARG A 13 3.47 -2.09 5.00
N ARG A 14 2.93 -2.16 3.78
CA ARG A 14 3.55 -2.93 2.69
C ARG A 14 4.99 -2.48 2.43
N VAL A 15 5.23 -1.16 2.35
CA VAL A 15 6.59 -0.62 2.14
C VAL A 15 7.49 -0.96 3.33
N ARG A 16 6.99 -0.86 4.56
CA ARG A 16 7.75 -1.26 5.75
C ARG A 16 8.12 -2.75 5.75
N TRP A 17 7.20 -3.63 5.37
CA TRP A 17 7.49 -5.06 5.22
C TRP A 17 8.55 -5.29 4.15
N PHE A 18 8.40 -4.64 3.00
CA PHE A 18 9.39 -4.73 1.93
C PHE A 18 10.78 -4.28 2.38
N MET A 19 10.88 -3.12 3.05
CA MET A 19 12.14 -2.64 3.62
C MET A 19 12.73 -3.60 4.65
N ALA A 20 11.89 -4.21 5.50
CA ALA A 20 12.34 -5.17 6.50
C ALA A 20 12.89 -6.45 5.86
N GLU A 21 12.20 -7.02 4.87
CA GLU A 21 12.66 -8.20 4.10
C GLU A 21 13.96 -7.90 3.34
N LYS A 22 14.14 -6.65 2.90
CA LYS A 22 15.34 -6.17 2.22
C LYS A 22 16.50 -5.78 3.15
N GLY A 23 16.27 -5.70 4.46
CA GLY A 23 17.26 -5.19 5.41
C GLY A 23 17.59 -3.70 5.23
N ILE A 24 16.70 -2.90 4.65
CA ILE A 24 16.88 -1.47 4.42
C ILE A 24 16.69 -0.71 5.74
N ALA A 25 17.74 -0.02 6.19
CA ALA A 25 17.77 0.71 7.46
C ALA A 25 18.15 2.19 7.32
N ASP A 26 18.50 2.63 6.12
CA ASP A 26 19.01 3.97 5.76
C ASP A 26 17.92 4.91 5.20
N VAL A 27 16.65 4.53 5.30
CA VAL A 27 15.49 5.37 4.96
C VAL A 27 14.87 5.94 6.24
N GLU A 28 14.82 7.26 6.36
CA GLU A 28 14.17 7.95 7.48
C GLU A 28 12.65 7.72 7.44
N ILE A 29 12.02 7.36 8.56
CA ILE A 29 10.57 7.21 8.67
C ILE A 29 9.95 8.48 9.28
N VAL A 30 9.12 9.17 8.51
CA VAL A 30 8.32 10.32 8.97
C VAL A 30 6.90 9.84 9.22
N THR A 31 6.50 9.70 10.48
CA THR A 31 5.15 9.22 10.83
C THR A 31 4.13 10.35 10.81
N LEU A 32 3.08 10.18 10.03
CA LEU A 32 1.94 11.11 9.94
C LEU A 32 0.69 10.55 10.62
N SER A 33 -0.08 11.45 11.24
CA SER A 33 -1.40 11.21 11.79
C SER A 33 -2.49 11.41 10.72
N ILE A 34 -3.04 10.32 10.21
CA ILE A 34 -4.21 10.37 9.32
C ILE A 34 -5.43 10.92 10.06
N MET A 35 -5.66 10.47 11.30
CA MET A 35 -6.77 10.95 12.12
C MET A 35 -6.62 12.43 12.48
N GLY A 36 -5.39 12.91 12.65
CA GLY A 36 -5.09 14.33 12.86
C GLY A 36 -5.10 15.17 11.59
N GLY A 37 -5.30 14.57 10.41
CA GLY A 37 -5.39 15.30 9.14
C GLY A 37 -4.05 15.73 8.55
N GLU A 38 -2.91 15.29 9.08
CA GLU A 38 -1.58 15.76 8.65
C GLU A 38 -1.28 15.46 7.18
N HIS A 39 -1.72 14.29 6.70
CA HIS A 39 -1.71 13.91 5.28
C HIS A 39 -2.52 14.84 4.35
N ARG A 40 -3.35 15.75 4.89
CA ARG A 40 -4.11 16.76 4.12
C ARG A 40 -3.49 18.14 4.21
N SER A 41 -2.40 18.33 4.97
CA SER A 41 -1.75 19.63 5.11
C SER A 41 -1.26 20.15 3.75
N PRO A 42 -1.24 21.48 3.54
CA PRO A 42 -0.69 22.06 2.32
C PRO A 42 0.77 21.66 2.08
N GLU A 43 1.56 21.55 3.15
CA GLU A 43 2.97 21.12 3.11
C GLU A 43 3.11 19.71 2.54
N TYR A 44 2.39 18.73 3.10
CA TYR A 44 2.46 17.35 2.63
C TYR A 44 1.90 17.21 1.21
N ARG A 45 0.76 17.85 0.92
CA ARG A 45 0.14 17.81 -0.41
C ARG A 45 1.01 18.46 -1.47
N GLY A 46 1.75 19.51 -1.13
CA GLY A 46 2.71 20.15 -2.03
C GLY A 46 3.83 19.20 -2.47
N LYS A 47 4.18 18.22 -1.62
CA LYS A 47 5.16 17.16 -1.93
C LYS A 47 4.54 15.97 -2.66
N ALA A 48 3.51 15.35 -2.06
CA ALA A 48 2.97 14.07 -2.52
C ALA A 48 1.92 14.20 -3.63
N GLY A 49 1.37 15.40 -3.88
CA GLY A 49 0.28 15.66 -4.83
C GLY A 49 -1.09 15.13 -4.39
N LEU A 50 -1.13 13.96 -3.76
CA LEU A 50 -2.32 13.35 -3.17
C LEU A 50 -2.26 13.38 -1.64
N ALA A 51 -3.44 13.48 -1.01
CA ALA A 51 -3.55 13.37 0.45
C ALA A 51 -3.60 11.90 0.89
N HIS A 52 -2.63 11.10 0.46
CA HIS A 52 -2.50 9.68 0.80
C HIS A 52 -1.08 9.39 1.25
N VAL A 53 -0.92 8.38 2.10
CA VAL A 53 0.36 7.76 2.44
C VAL A 53 0.37 6.32 1.90
N PRO A 54 1.53 5.76 1.50
CA PRO A 54 2.88 6.29 1.69
C PRO A 54 3.35 7.24 0.58
N ALA A 55 4.40 8.00 0.87
CA ALA A 55 5.20 8.73 -0.11
C ALA A 55 6.70 8.59 0.22
N LEU A 56 7.54 8.32 -0.76
CA LEU A 56 8.99 8.27 -0.63
C LEU A 56 9.61 9.52 -1.27
N GLU A 57 10.24 10.35 -0.45
CA GLU A 57 11.02 11.53 -0.90
C GLU A 57 12.49 11.11 -1.07
N LEU A 58 13.02 11.34 -2.27
CA LEU A 58 14.42 11.10 -2.63
C LEU A 58 15.29 12.29 -2.23
N ASP A 59 16.61 12.09 -2.26
CA ASP A 59 17.55 13.13 -1.82
C ASP A 59 17.60 14.35 -2.76
N ASP A 60 17.16 14.19 -4.01
CA ASP A 60 16.99 15.28 -4.99
C ASP A 60 15.64 16.01 -4.89
N GLY A 61 14.79 15.62 -3.94
CA GLY A 61 13.46 16.17 -3.72
C GLY A 61 12.36 15.53 -4.59
N THR A 62 12.67 14.55 -5.44
CA THR A 62 11.65 13.77 -6.17
C THR A 62 10.79 12.98 -5.19
N VAL A 63 9.47 12.96 -5.41
CA VAL A 63 8.53 12.21 -4.55
C VAL A 63 7.83 11.12 -5.34
N ILE A 64 7.99 9.88 -4.89
CA ILE A 64 7.31 8.70 -5.44
C ILE A 64 6.12 8.36 -4.53
N THR A 65 4.93 8.29 -5.10
CA THR A 65 3.71 7.80 -4.43
C THR A 65 3.34 6.42 -5.00
N GLU A 66 2.34 5.77 -4.39
CA GLU A 66 1.95 4.37 -4.62
C GLU A 66 2.90 3.34 -4.01
N SER A 67 2.39 2.52 -3.09
CA SER A 67 3.21 1.57 -2.32
C SER A 67 3.98 0.58 -3.19
N VAL A 68 3.39 0.09 -4.30
CA VAL A 68 4.07 -0.83 -5.23
C VAL A 68 5.16 -0.12 -6.02
N ALA A 69 4.92 1.12 -6.47
CA ALA A 69 5.92 1.91 -7.19
C ALA A 69 7.13 2.24 -6.29
N ILE A 70 6.86 2.59 -5.02
CA ILE A 70 7.91 2.77 -4.01
C ILE A 70 8.70 1.48 -3.81
N CYS A 71 8.04 0.32 -3.64
CA CYS A 71 8.73 -0.96 -3.50
C CYS A 71 9.55 -1.30 -4.77
N ARG A 72 9.05 -0.99 -5.97
CA ARG A 72 9.77 -1.19 -7.23
C ARG A 72 11.02 -0.32 -7.32
N TYR A 73 10.94 0.95 -6.90
CA TYR A 73 12.10 1.82 -6.81
C TYR A 73 13.12 1.26 -5.81
N LEU A 74 12.68 0.88 -4.61
CA LEU A 74 13.55 0.29 -3.60
C LEU A 74 14.18 -1.04 -4.08
N GLU A 75 13.45 -1.89 -4.81
CA GLU A 75 14.03 -3.08 -5.46
C GLU A 75 15.21 -2.72 -6.35
N SER A 76 15.09 -1.66 -7.15
CA SER A 76 16.14 -1.27 -8.10
C SER A 76 17.40 -0.73 -7.41
N VAL A 77 17.25 -0.13 -6.22
CA VAL A 77 18.36 0.40 -5.41
C VAL A 77 18.96 -0.70 -4.53
N TYR A 78 18.13 -1.58 -3.99
CA TYR A 78 18.49 -2.70 -3.11
C TYR A 78 18.06 -4.02 -3.76
N PRO A 79 18.84 -4.56 -4.72
CA PRO A 79 18.40 -5.68 -5.56
C PRO A 79 18.27 -7.01 -4.82
N GLU A 80 18.90 -7.17 -3.65
CA GLU A 80 18.89 -8.43 -2.91
C GLU A 80 18.21 -8.29 -1.53
N PRO A 81 17.44 -9.30 -1.09
CA PRO A 81 16.99 -10.48 -1.86
C PRO A 81 16.01 -10.13 -2.98
N ASN A 82 16.02 -10.86 -4.10
CA ASN A 82 15.05 -10.67 -5.20
C ASN A 82 13.59 -10.79 -4.74
N MET A 83 12.79 -9.75 -4.92
CA MET A 83 11.35 -9.76 -4.58
C MET A 83 10.44 -9.44 -5.77
N PHE A 84 11.01 -9.02 -6.90
CA PHE A 84 10.25 -8.53 -8.06
C PHE A 84 10.56 -9.24 -9.38
N GLY A 85 11.43 -10.24 -9.35
CA GLY A 85 11.76 -11.11 -10.47
C GLY A 85 13.10 -10.77 -11.11
N ARG A 86 13.87 -11.79 -11.48
CA ARG A 86 15.16 -11.66 -12.18
C ARG A 86 15.05 -11.88 -13.68
N ASP A 87 13.97 -12.52 -14.14
CA ASP A 87 13.72 -12.79 -15.55
C ASP A 87 12.30 -12.34 -15.96
N PRO A 88 12.01 -12.25 -17.28
CA PRO A 88 10.71 -11.80 -17.76
C PRO A 88 9.53 -12.67 -17.28
N LYS A 89 9.73 -13.98 -17.13
CA LYS A 89 8.69 -14.92 -16.71
C LYS A 89 8.41 -14.77 -15.22
N GLU A 90 9.44 -14.74 -14.39
CA GLU A 90 9.31 -14.55 -12.94
C GLU A 90 8.65 -13.20 -12.63
N THR A 91 9.13 -12.12 -13.28
CA THR A 91 8.54 -10.77 -13.17
C THR A 91 7.05 -10.79 -13.51
N ALA A 92 6.67 -11.42 -14.63
CA ALA A 92 5.27 -11.48 -15.05
C ALA A 92 4.38 -12.29 -14.08
N ILE A 93 4.89 -13.38 -13.51
CA ILE A 93 4.16 -14.19 -12.54
C ILE A 93 3.96 -13.43 -11.23
N ILE A 94 5.00 -12.75 -10.73
CA ILE A 94 4.93 -11.92 -9.52
C ILE A 94 3.91 -10.79 -9.73
N GLU A 95 4.03 -10.05 -10.83
CA GLU A 95 3.12 -8.96 -11.15
C GLU A 95 1.66 -9.45 -11.27
N MET A 96 1.43 -10.58 -11.93
CA MET A 96 0.09 -11.17 -12.05
C MET A 96 -0.54 -11.45 -10.67
N TRP A 97 0.21 -12.05 -9.74
CA TRP A 97 -0.31 -12.34 -8.40
C TRP A 97 -0.43 -11.10 -7.53
N LEU A 98 0.48 -10.14 -7.65
CA LEU A 98 0.36 -8.82 -7.03
C LEU A 98 -0.94 -8.14 -7.48
N ARG A 99 -1.17 -8.02 -8.79
CA ARG A 99 -2.38 -7.40 -9.35
C ARG A 99 -3.66 -8.11 -8.93
N ARG A 100 -3.67 -9.44 -8.94
CA ARG A 100 -4.83 -10.23 -8.46
C ARG A 100 -5.12 -9.97 -6.99
N THR A 101 -4.11 -10.05 -6.13
CA THR A 101 -4.29 -9.81 -4.69
C THR A 101 -4.72 -8.36 -4.40
N GLU A 102 -4.18 -7.38 -5.13
CA GLU A 102 -4.58 -5.98 -4.99
C GLU A 102 -6.02 -5.72 -5.43
N MET A 103 -6.39 -6.18 -6.63
CA MET A 103 -7.69 -5.87 -7.23
C MET A 103 -8.82 -6.70 -6.65
N MET A 104 -8.57 -7.98 -6.36
CA MET A 104 -9.63 -8.92 -5.97
C MET A 104 -9.80 -9.00 -4.44
N VAL A 105 -8.76 -8.66 -3.67
CA VAL A 105 -8.76 -8.81 -2.20
C VAL A 105 -8.49 -7.50 -1.50
N ALA A 106 -7.31 -6.90 -1.66
CA ALA A 106 -6.90 -5.76 -0.84
C ALA A 106 -7.81 -4.53 -1.06
N THR A 107 -8.09 -4.17 -2.32
CA THR A 107 -8.92 -3.01 -2.65
C THR A 107 -10.36 -3.19 -2.17
N PRO A 108 -11.06 -4.30 -2.50
CA PRO A 108 -12.39 -4.55 -1.97
C PRO A 108 -12.41 -4.63 -0.44
N MET A 109 -11.41 -5.27 0.20
CA MET A 109 -11.32 -5.31 1.65
C MET A 109 -11.23 -3.92 2.26
N MET A 110 -10.38 -3.05 1.69
CA MET A 110 -10.27 -1.65 2.14
C MET A 110 -11.59 -0.91 2.00
N GLN A 111 -12.31 -1.05 0.88
CA GLN A 111 -13.63 -0.45 0.70
C GLN A 111 -14.65 -0.99 1.70
N GLY A 112 -14.64 -2.30 1.91
CA GLY A 112 -15.42 -2.99 2.94
C GLY A 112 -15.25 -2.35 4.31
N VAL A 113 -14.00 -2.20 4.77
CA VAL A 113 -13.65 -1.60 6.07
C VAL A 113 -14.00 -0.12 6.13
N ARG A 114 -13.66 0.67 5.09
CA ARG A 114 -13.91 2.12 5.05
C ARG A 114 -15.38 2.45 5.21
N HIS A 115 -16.26 1.67 4.58
CA HIS A 115 -17.71 1.91 4.58
C HIS A 115 -18.48 1.14 5.66
N SER A 116 -17.83 0.43 6.59
CA SER A 116 -18.52 -0.30 7.68
C SER A 116 -17.90 -0.14 9.07
N HIS A 117 -16.60 0.12 9.19
CA HIS A 117 -15.94 0.15 10.48
C HIS A 117 -16.15 1.51 11.18
N PRO A 118 -16.61 1.58 12.45
CA PRO A 118 -16.91 2.85 13.13
C PRO A 118 -15.74 3.83 13.17
N GLY A 119 -14.51 3.31 13.35
CA GLY A 119 -13.30 4.13 13.34
C GLY A 119 -12.99 4.84 12.02
N MET A 120 -13.67 4.48 10.92
CA MET A 120 -13.53 5.13 9.62
C MET A 120 -14.60 6.20 9.36
N ALA A 121 -15.66 6.27 10.18
CA ALA A 121 -16.78 7.19 9.96
C ALA A 121 -16.36 8.67 10.02
N ALA A 122 -15.28 9.00 10.74
CA ALA A 122 -14.73 10.36 10.77
C ALA A 122 -13.95 10.73 9.49
N LEU A 123 -13.57 9.75 8.67
CA LEU A 123 -12.74 9.92 7.48
C LEU A 123 -13.49 9.66 6.17
N GLU A 124 -14.63 8.97 6.24
CA GLU A 124 -15.38 8.50 5.09
C GLU A 124 -16.88 8.62 5.32
N ALA A 125 -17.61 9.10 4.30
CA ALA A 125 -19.07 9.00 4.30
C ALA A 125 -19.45 7.54 4.01
N GLN A 126 -19.85 6.81 5.04
CA GLN A 126 -20.06 5.36 4.95
C GLN A 126 -21.32 5.02 4.16
N VAL A 127 -21.20 4.02 3.28
CA VAL A 127 -22.30 3.50 2.44
C VAL A 127 -22.36 1.99 2.66
N PRO A 128 -23.27 1.49 3.53
CA PRO A 128 -23.30 0.08 3.95
C PRO A 128 -23.40 -0.92 2.80
N GLU A 129 -24.07 -0.58 1.71
CA GLU A 129 -24.21 -1.42 0.52
C GLU A 129 -22.87 -1.62 -0.18
N VAL A 130 -22.04 -0.56 -0.26
CA VAL A 130 -20.66 -0.64 -0.78
C VAL A 130 -19.83 -1.57 0.09
N ALA A 131 -19.96 -1.47 1.41
CA ALA A 131 -19.24 -2.36 2.31
C ALA A 131 -19.62 -3.82 2.10
N THR A 132 -20.92 -4.11 2.09
CA THR A 132 -21.47 -5.47 1.95
C THR A 132 -21.03 -6.10 0.64
N TYR A 133 -21.22 -5.40 -0.48
CA TYR A 133 -20.83 -5.88 -1.81
C TYR A 133 -19.34 -6.24 -1.87
N ASN A 134 -18.48 -5.35 -1.36
CA ASN A 134 -17.03 -5.56 -1.41
C ASN A 134 -16.58 -6.71 -0.50
N LEU A 135 -17.11 -6.81 0.73
CA LEU A 135 -16.76 -7.89 1.66
C LEU A 135 -17.22 -9.26 1.14
N ASP A 136 -18.38 -9.34 0.48
CA ASP A 136 -18.83 -10.57 -0.19
C ASP A 136 -17.94 -10.95 -1.37
N SER A 137 -17.49 -9.96 -2.15
CA SER A 137 -16.51 -10.17 -3.22
C SER A 137 -15.19 -10.71 -2.67
N VAL A 138 -14.68 -10.15 -1.57
CA VAL A 138 -13.46 -10.64 -0.90
C VAL A 138 -13.58 -12.11 -0.52
N ARG A 139 -14.68 -12.52 0.11
CA ARG A 139 -14.89 -13.93 0.53
C ARG A 139 -14.77 -14.90 -0.65
N LYS A 140 -15.35 -14.54 -1.80
CA LYS A 140 -15.25 -15.34 -3.04
C LYS A 140 -13.82 -15.35 -3.58
N SER A 141 -13.16 -14.19 -3.61
CA SER A 141 -11.78 -14.07 -4.10
C SER A 141 -10.76 -14.81 -3.24
N LEU A 142 -10.96 -14.85 -1.92
CA LEU A 142 -10.09 -15.60 -1.01
C LEU A 142 -10.14 -17.11 -1.28
N LYS A 143 -11.29 -17.66 -1.70
CA LYS A 143 -11.38 -19.06 -2.11
C LYS A 143 -10.50 -19.36 -3.33
N VAL A 144 -10.39 -18.44 -4.29
CA VAL A 144 -9.49 -18.59 -5.45
C VAL A 144 -8.03 -18.66 -5.02
N LEU A 145 -7.65 -17.90 -3.97
CA LEU A 145 -6.30 -17.97 -3.41
C LEU A 145 -6.07 -19.26 -2.62
N ASP A 146 -7.06 -19.73 -1.86
CA ASP A 146 -7.02 -21.00 -1.13
C ASP A 146 -6.79 -22.18 -2.08
N ASP A 147 -7.62 -22.28 -3.13
CA ASP A 147 -7.50 -23.33 -4.15
C ASP A 147 -6.14 -23.29 -4.89
N ARG A 148 -5.46 -22.14 -4.92
CA ARG A 148 -4.13 -21.98 -5.54
C ARG A 148 -2.97 -22.41 -4.61
N LEU A 149 -3.15 -22.23 -3.31
CA LEU A 149 -2.12 -22.43 -2.29
C LEU A 149 -2.19 -23.81 -1.61
N ALA A 150 -3.29 -24.54 -1.80
CA ALA A 150 -3.43 -25.95 -1.44
C ALA A 150 -2.50 -26.86 -2.27
#